data_AF-A0A2U8E0G7-F1
#
_entry.id   AF-A0A2U8E0G7-F1
#
_cell.length_a   1.000
_cell.length_b   1.000
_cell.length_c   1.000
_cell.angle_alpha   90.00
_cell.angle_beta   90.00
_cell.angle_gamma   90.00
#
_symmetry.space_group_name_H-M   'P 1'
#
loop_
_entity.id
_entity.type
_entity.pdbx_description
1 polymer ?
#
loop_
_entity_poly.entity_id
_entity_poly.type
_entity_poly.pdbx_seq_one_letter_code
_entity_poly.pdbx_strand_id
1 'polypeptide(L)' 'MRENETDLTHLDDEHNGHNFWLTRCRHGAGFWSTCTDDESAEYAMQQLTHASHGFGEIDLYIGDDKKLHFTNEHTIA' A
#
# COMPACT_ATOMS: atom_id res chain seq x y z
N MET A 1 -4.97 20.46 5.79
CA MET A 1 -4.84 19.09 5.27
C MET A 1 -3.84 18.41 6.17
N ARG A 2 -4.17 17.26 6.78
CA ARG A 2 -3.20 16.48 7.56
C ARG A 2 -2.25 15.81 6.57
N GLU A 3 -0.95 15.83 6.83
CA GLU A 3 0.04 15.15 5.99
C GLU A 3 0.11 13.66 6.35
N ASN A 4 0.16 12.79 5.35
CA ASN A 4 0.19 11.34 5.55
C ASN A 4 1.42 10.88 6.36
N GLU A 5 2.51 11.66 6.40
CA GLU A 5 3.68 11.35 7.25
C GLU A 5 3.29 11.15 8.71
N THR A 6 2.31 11.93 9.20
CA THR A 6 1.80 11.82 10.57
C THR A 6 0.97 10.56 10.83
N ASP A 7 0.61 9.80 9.79
CA ASP A 7 -0.15 8.55 9.89
C ASP A 7 0.77 7.32 9.83
N LEU A 8 2.06 7.49 9.51
CA LEU A 8 3.05 6.40 9.39
C LEU A 8 3.69 6.01 10.73
N THR A 9 3.38 6.71 11.81
CA THR A 9 4.09 6.59 13.10
C THR A 9 3.82 5.28 13.86
N HIS A 10 2.84 4.49 13.41
CA HIS A 10 2.42 3.26 14.09
C HIS A 10 3.34 2.07 13.77
N LEU A 11 4.15 2.16 12.72
CA LEU A 11 5.02 1.08 12.21
C LEU A 11 6.38 1.64 11.77
N ASP A 12 7.35 0.77 11.56
CA ASP A 12 8.64 1.15 10.96
C ASP A 12 8.53 1.30 9.43
N ASP A 13 9.56 1.87 8.81
CA ASP A 13 9.62 2.13 7.37
C ASP A 13 9.48 0.85 6.52
N GLU A 14 9.98 -0.29 7.02
CA GLU A 14 9.89 -1.58 6.32
C GLU A 14 8.43 -2.03 6.21
N HIS A 15 7.72 -2.06 7.35
CA HIS A 15 6.31 -2.43 7.39
C HIS A 15 5.44 -1.40 6.66
N ASN A 16 5.75 -0.11 6.79
CA ASN A 16 5.04 0.95 6.07
C ASN A 16 5.18 0.80 4.55
N GLY A 17 6.37 0.49 4.05
CA GLY A 17 6.62 0.25 2.63
C GLY A 17 5.90 -1.00 2.12
N HIS A 18 5.94 -2.10 2.88
CA HIS A 18 5.23 -3.33 2.55
C HIS A 18 3.71 -3.12 2.52
N ASN A 19 3.16 -2.45 3.53
CA ASN A 19 1.73 -2.16 3.62
C ASN A 19 1.26 -1.20 2.53
N PHE A 20 2.06 -0.19 2.20
CA PHE A 20 1.82 0.66 1.05
C PHE A 20 1.72 -0.17 -0.23
N TRP A 21 2.69 -1.05 -0.50
CA TRP A 21 2.73 -1.89 -1.71
C TRP A 21 1.48 -2.78 -1.85
N LEU A 22 1.10 -3.49 -0.79
CA LEU A 22 -0.08 -4.36 -0.81
C LEU A 22 -1.37 -3.57 -0.97
N THR A 23 -1.47 -2.40 -0.32
CA THR A 23 -2.66 -1.56 -0.36
C THR A 23 -2.82 -0.90 -1.74
N ARG A 24 -1.75 -0.39 -2.36
CA ARG A 24 -1.83 0.18 -3.73
C ARG A 24 -2.27 -0.86 -4.77
N CYS A 25 -1.88 -2.13 -4.60
CA CYS A 25 -2.23 -3.23 -5.48
C CYS A 25 -3.44 -4.04 -5.01
N ARG A 26 -4.26 -3.48 -4.10
CA ARG A 26 -5.57 -4.02 -3.68
C ARG A 26 -5.57 -5.50 -3.27
N HIS A 27 -4.47 -6.01 -2.71
CA HIS A 27 -4.29 -7.42 -2.38
C HIS A 27 -5.19 -7.93 -1.23
N GLY A 28 -6.00 -7.08 -0.62
CA GLY A 28 -6.82 -7.41 0.55
C GLY A 28 -6.02 -7.55 1.86
N ALA A 29 -4.73 -7.20 1.81
CA ALA A 29 -3.81 -7.10 2.94
C ALA A 29 -3.11 -5.73 2.90
N GLY A 30 -2.30 -5.39 3.91
CA GLY A 30 -1.57 -4.13 3.98
C GLY A 30 -1.76 -3.45 5.33
N PHE A 31 -2.14 -2.16 5.34
CA PHE A 31 -2.31 -1.41 6.61
C PHE A 31 -3.28 -2.07 7.59
N TRP A 32 -4.23 -2.86 7.08
CA TRP A 32 -5.25 -3.56 7.85
C TRP A 32 -4.84 -4.96 8.34
N SER A 33 -3.61 -5.41 8.03
CA SER A 33 -3.14 -6.75 8.43
C SER A 33 -2.78 -6.85 9.92
N THR A 34 -2.61 -5.72 10.60
CA THR A 34 -2.44 -5.65 12.06
C THR A 34 -3.76 -5.25 12.69
N CYS A 35 -4.42 -6.18 13.42
CA CYS A 35 -5.59 -5.84 14.22
C CYS A 35 -5.18 -4.91 15.37
N THR A 36 -5.83 -3.76 15.47
CA THR A 36 -5.67 -2.81 16.57
C THR A 36 -7.03 -2.28 16.97
N ASP A 37 -7.28 -2.17 18.28
CA ASP A 37 -8.52 -1.60 18.84
C ASP A 37 -8.39 -0.07 19.05
N ASP A 38 -7.39 0.56 18.41
CA ASP A 38 -7.11 2.00 18.50
C ASP A 38 -7.77 2.77 17.36
N GLU A 39 -8.80 3.57 17.68
CA GLU A 39 -9.52 4.44 16.72
C GLU A 39 -8.60 5.39 15.95
N SER A 40 -7.50 5.84 16.59
CA SER A 40 -6.54 6.74 15.93
C SER A 40 -5.74 6.02 14.84
N ALA A 41 -5.42 4.75 15.08
CA ALA A 41 -4.77 3.89 14.10
C ALA A 41 -5.73 3.55 12.95
N GLU A 42 -7.01 3.30 13.23
CA GLU A 42 -8.00 3.08 12.18
C GLU A 42 -8.12 4.29 11.24
N TYR A 43 -8.19 5.50 11.80
CA TYR A 43 -8.19 6.72 10.99
C TYR A 43 -6.94 6.84 10.12
N ALA A 44 -5.76 6.58 10.69
CA ALA A 44 -4.49 6.58 9.94
C ALA A 44 -4.52 5.56 8.79
N MET A 45 -4.98 4.33 9.05
CA MET A 45 -5.09 3.27 8.04
C MET A 45 -6.05 3.66 6.89
N GLN A 46 -7.17 4.32 7.18
CA GLN A 46 -8.10 4.82 6.16
C GLN A 46 -7.45 5.89 5.27
N GLN A 47 -6.76 6.86 5.87
CA GLN A 47 -6.08 7.94 5.15
C GLN A 47 -4.97 7.39 4.25
N LEU A 48 -4.14 6.49 4.78
CA LEU A 48 -3.08 5.83 4.04
C LEU A 48 -3.62 4.93 2.93
N THR A 49 -4.76 4.28 3.14
CA THR A 49 -5.45 3.48 2.11
C THR A 49 -5.92 4.36 0.95
N HIS A 50 -6.57 5.48 1.26
CA HIS A 50 -7.02 6.43 0.25
C HIS A 50 -5.84 6.98 -0.57
N ALA A 51 -4.76 7.38 0.10
CA ALA A 51 -3.57 7.87 -0.56
C ALA A 51 -2.90 6.80 -1.45
N SER A 52 -2.77 5.57 -0.94
CA SER A 52 -2.15 4.45 -1.66
C SER A 52 -2.86 4.12 -2.97
N HIS A 53 -4.20 4.13 -2.97
CA HIS A 53 -4.99 3.89 -4.18
C HIS A 53 -4.77 4.94 -5.27
N GLY A 54 -4.35 6.17 -4.91
CA GLY A 54 -3.99 7.20 -5.87
C GLY A 54 -2.75 6.88 -6.72
N PHE A 55 -1.90 5.94 -6.28
CA PHE A 55 -0.71 5.51 -7.01
C PHE A 55 -0.98 4.39 -8.04
N GLY A 56 -2.20 3.84 -8.04
CA GLY A 56 -2.61 2.76 -8.95
C GLY A 56 -1.97 1.40 -8.66
N GLU A 57 -2.38 0.41 -9.44
CA GLU A 57 -1.89 -0.96 -9.34
C GLU A 57 -0.70 -1.17 -10.28
N ILE A 58 0.28 -1.96 -9.82
CA ILE A 58 1.42 -2.41 -10.62
C ILE A 58 1.69 -3.87 -10.27
N ASP A 59 1.76 -4.70 -11.30
CA ASP A 59 2.17 -6.10 -11.19
C ASP A 59 3.66 -6.23 -11.48
N LEU A 60 4.37 -6.89 -10.57
CA LEU A 60 5.78 -7.23 -10.74
C LEU A 60 5.91 -8.70 -11.09
N TYR A 61 6.69 -8.99 -12.14
CA TYR A 61 6.96 -10.35 -12.55
C TYR A 61 8.39 -10.49 -13.09
N ILE A 62 8.93 -11.71 -13.02
CA ILE A 62 10.24 -12.02 -13.60
C ILE A 62 10.02 -12.44 -15.05
N GLY A 63 10.68 -11.75 -15.98
CA GLY A 63 10.62 -12.05 -17.41
C GLY A 63 11.61 -13.13 -17.81
N ASP A 64 11.50 -13.59 -19.06
CA ASP A 64 12.39 -14.60 -19.65
C ASP A 64 13.86 -14.14 -19.69
N ASP A 65 14.10 -12.82 -19.67
CA ASP A 65 15.43 -12.21 -19.58
C ASP A 65 16.03 -12.23 -18.16
N LYS A 66 15.34 -12.85 -17.21
CA LYS A 66 15.68 -12.92 -15.78
C LYS A 66 15.75 -11.56 -15.10
N LYS A 67 15.05 -10.55 -15.63
CA LYS A 67 14.90 -9.24 -14.99
C LYS A 67 13.50 -9.09 -14.41
N LEU A 68 13.39 -8.11 -13.52
CA LEU A 68 12.10 -7.66 -13.01
C LEU A 68 11.43 -6.76 -14.05
N HIS A 69 10.17 -7.08 -14.37
CA HIS A 69 9.30 -6.28 -15.22
C HIS A 69 8.11 -5.81 -14.40
N PHE A 70 7.53 -4.68 -14.82
CA PHE A 70 6.33 -4.13 -14.23
C PHE A 70 5.29 -3.85 -15.30
N THR A 71 4.03 -4.14 -15.00
CA THR A 71 2.90 -3.82 -15.87
C THR A 71 1.74 -3.26 -15.04
N ASN A 72 0.90 -2.47 -15.69
CA ASN A 72 -0.40 -2.03 -15.20
C ASN A 72 -1.49 -2.29 -16.24
N GLU A 73 -1.24 -3.20 -17.20
CA GLU A 73 -2.13 -3.44 -18.34
C GLU A 73 -3.53 -3.92 -17.93
N HIS A 74 -3.70 -4.49 -16.73
CA HIS A 74 -5.02 -4.86 -16.20
C HIS A 74 -5.94 -3.65 -15.92
N THR A 75 -5.39 -2.43 -15.86
CA THR A 75 -6.15 -1.19 -15.62
C THR A 75 -6.61 -0.46 -16.88
N ILE A 76 -6.26 -0.94 -18.09
CA ILE A 76 -6.73 -0.36 -19.35
C ILE A 76 -7.93 -1.20 -19.87
N ALA A 77 -9.14 -0.76 -19.55
CA ALA A 77 -10.40 -1.22 -20.14
C ALA A 77 -11.20 -0.03 -20.69
#